data_AF-A0A1D9P446-F1
#
_entry.id   AF-A0A1D9P446-F1
#
_cell.length_a   1.000
_cell.length_b   1.000
_cell.length_c   1.000
_cell.angle_alpha   90.00
_cell.angle_beta   90.00
_cell.angle_gamma   90.00
#
_symmetry.space_group_name_H-M   'P 1'
#
loop_
_entity.id
_entity.type
_entity.pdbx_description
1 polymer ?
#
loop_
_entity_poly.entity_id
_entity_poly.type
_entity_poly.pdbx_seq_one_letter_code
_entity_poly.pdbx_strand_id
1 'polypeptide(L)'
;MESIRFDLERQLFEINPYLLGKKIFINDVNENALRIFSLLTCFEVYVEGFLSDELFGEIICNKRIVRKEDIGESDVIICNFFAKEYQEGKEQSAFILNRKIDASNVIIYGAGNVGERVIDFFLNNEITGFQVVDSYMTRKKVKNFDVLPRSYLDMNKDDCSIVISSIAYCDEIYSNIKSIVGEKNIFYCGDFFIADSANRYSIFNYLDGTEQHVTLDKLSYDAVSFIEGKELIIYGVSNLSKRIKNFFELLDYKVIGLIGENGDEDEEVMQIEECLYYPDALIVFPRKKDIPLNKIVNLNFVRNNNYIILDDTVKVDSYYRRKNVMDIFLGHSFVTDYKYPGFYEIGDYAKASTKIVTLGGSTTDGGLYEFSSWPLILKNEIGNDVAVLNGGCISYNSSQELLKLIRDVVSLKPDYLIVYDGINNAVYDKCNEFRAEYSEMVFNHAKEYFAKEGTIDIEWGQGASKLESIITNGVEIEKDWYDRWFTHVRMMNAIAKEFNIKPFFFIQPWLGTKKEMSKKEKRMRCVSSEFNWKMRQEGMDSLYSGFTRDELNERFNNIFCLKNVFDNVSETLYVDYMHLNELGNKIIAKEILRCIPEIK
;
A
#
# COMPACT_ATOMS: atom_id res chain seq x y z
N MET A 1 -29.29 -13.31 13.40
CA MET A 1 -30.08 -12.49 12.47
C MET A 1 -29.14 -12.17 11.33
N GLU A 2 -29.48 -12.48 10.08
CA GLU A 2 -28.63 -12.11 8.94
C GLU A 2 -28.62 -10.58 8.79
N SER A 3 -27.43 -10.00 8.68
CA SER A 3 -27.23 -8.54 8.57
C SER A 3 -27.73 -8.03 7.21
N ILE A 4 -28.32 -6.82 7.17
CA ILE A 4 -28.76 -6.18 5.91
C ILE A 4 -27.58 -6.01 4.94
N ARG A 5 -26.36 -5.91 5.47
CA ARG A 5 -25.12 -5.80 4.70
C ARG A 5 -24.95 -6.88 3.64
N PHE A 6 -25.47 -8.08 3.91
CA PHE A 6 -25.31 -9.25 3.03
C PHE A 6 -26.55 -9.58 2.21
N ASP A 7 -27.63 -8.82 2.38
CA ASP A 7 -28.80 -8.95 1.53
C ASP A 7 -28.52 -8.23 0.20
N LEU A 8 -28.09 -9.00 -0.80
CA LEU A 8 -27.77 -8.50 -2.14
C LEU A 8 -28.98 -7.82 -2.80
N GLU A 9 -30.21 -8.20 -2.46
CA GLU A 9 -31.40 -7.57 -3.01
C GLU A 9 -31.67 -6.18 -2.43
N ARG A 10 -31.00 -5.83 -1.33
CA ARG A 10 -31.15 -4.56 -0.60
C ARG A 10 -29.93 -3.67 -0.69
N GLN A 11 -28.96 -3.99 -1.52
CA GLN A 11 -27.86 -3.05 -1.79
C GLN A 11 -28.40 -1.87 -2.60
N LEU A 12 -27.86 -0.68 -2.36
CA LEU A 12 -28.16 0.54 -3.12
C LEU A 12 -27.90 0.34 -4.62
N PHE A 13 -26.87 -0.45 -4.92
CA PHE A 13 -26.47 -0.80 -6.27
C PHE A 13 -26.64 -2.28 -6.49
N GLU A 14 -27.13 -2.65 -7.67
CA GLU A 14 -27.10 -4.03 -8.16
C GLU A 14 -26.15 -4.14 -9.35
N ILE A 15 -25.60 -5.34 -9.57
CA ILE A 15 -24.84 -5.64 -10.79
C ILE A 15 -25.75 -5.34 -11.97
N ASN A 16 -25.22 -4.65 -13.00
CA ASN A 16 -25.99 -4.38 -14.20
C ASN A 16 -26.46 -5.72 -14.82
N PRO A 17 -27.78 -5.99 -14.87
CA PRO A 17 -28.30 -7.28 -15.33
C PRO A 17 -27.91 -7.62 -16.76
N TYR A 18 -27.58 -6.60 -17.57
CA TYR A 18 -27.10 -6.77 -18.94
C TYR A 18 -25.78 -7.56 -19.03
N LEU A 19 -25.01 -7.59 -17.94
CA LEU A 19 -23.73 -8.29 -17.87
C LEU A 19 -23.89 -9.81 -17.72
N LEU A 20 -25.05 -10.28 -17.28
CA LEU A 20 -25.29 -11.69 -17.01
C LEU A 20 -25.21 -12.52 -18.29
N GLY A 21 -24.33 -13.54 -18.28
CA GLY A 21 -24.11 -14.42 -19.43
C GLY A 21 -23.33 -13.77 -20.59
N LYS A 22 -22.73 -12.60 -20.37
CA LYS A 22 -21.88 -11.92 -21.36
C LYS A 22 -20.41 -12.11 -21.04
N LYS A 23 -19.58 -11.98 -22.07
CA LYS A 23 -18.14 -11.78 -21.93
C LYS A 23 -17.88 -10.33 -21.58
N ILE A 24 -17.21 -10.09 -20.46
CA ILE A 24 -17.03 -8.76 -19.89
C ILE A 24 -15.56 -8.37 -20.00
N PHE A 25 -15.31 -7.22 -20.61
CA PHE A 25 -14.00 -6.57 -20.67
C PHE A 25 -14.08 -5.22 -19.98
N ILE A 26 -13.03 -4.81 -19.28
CA ILE A 26 -12.95 -3.48 -18.67
C ILE A 26 -12.13 -2.57 -19.58
N ASN A 27 -12.65 -1.37 -19.83
CA ASN A 27 -11.98 -0.39 -20.66
C ASN A 27 -10.75 0.18 -19.94
N ASP A 28 -9.62 0.22 -20.64
CA ASP A 28 -8.34 0.75 -20.16
C ASP A 28 -7.73 -0.02 -18.97
N VAL A 29 -6.52 0.37 -18.58
CA VAL A 29 -5.76 -0.19 -17.46
C VAL A 29 -5.27 0.97 -16.59
N ASN A 30 -6.11 1.36 -15.63
CA ASN A 30 -5.86 2.46 -14.69
C ASN A 30 -6.51 2.16 -13.32
N GLU A 31 -6.34 3.07 -12.36
CA GLU A 31 -6.89 2.94 -11.00
C GLU A 31 -8.41 2.69 -11.01
N ASN A 32 -9.15 3.39 -11.87
CA ASN A 32 -10.60 3.24 -12.01
C ASN A 32 -10.99 1.85 -12.54
N ALA A 33 -10.30 1.37 -13.58
CA ALA A 33 -10.51 0.03 -14.16
C ALA A 33 -10.22 -1.08 -13.13
N LEU A 34 -9.15 -0.95 -12.35
CA LEU A 34 -8.80 -1.93 -11.31
C LEU A 34 -9.79 -1.96 -10.16
N ARG A 35 -10.36 -0.80 -9.78
CA ARG A 35 -11.41 -0.75 -8.77
C ARG A 35 -12.70 -1.40 -9.28
N ILE A 36 -13.10 -1.15 -10.53
CA ILE A 36 -14.25 -1.82 -11.17
C ILE A 36 -14.04 -3.33 -11.15
N PHE A 37 -12.87 -3.78 -11.59
CA PHE A 37 -12.51 -5.19 -11.60
C PHE A 37 -12.59 -5.81 -10.19
N SER A 38 -12.06 -5.10 -9.19
CA SER A 38 -12.08 -5.55 -7.80
C SER A 38 -13.51 -5.75 -7.31
N LEU A 39 -14.40 -4.79 -7.55
CA LEU A 39 -15.80 -4.88 -7.17
C LEU A 39 -16.52 -6.02 -7.89
N LEU A 40 -16.40 -6.11 -9.21
CA LEU A 40 -17.02 -7.19 -9.99
C LEU A 40 -16.59 -8.57 -9.46
N THR A 41 -15.31 -8.74 -9.14
CA THR A 41 -14.79 -9.98 -8.56
C THR A 41 -15.37 -10.26 -7.16
N CYS A 42 -15.55 -9.23 -6.32
CA CYS A 42 -16.21 -9.37 -5.01
C CYS A 42 -17.68 -9.83 -5.13
N PHE A 43 -18.35 -9.49 -6.23
CA PHE A 43 -19.69 -9.93 -6.59
C PHE A 43 -19.72 -11.21 -7.42
N GLU A 44 -18.60 -11.93 -7.47
CA GLU A 44 -18.43 -13.20 -8.18
C GLU A 44 -18.72 -13.10 -9.70
N VAL A 45 -18.52 -11.92 -10.26
CA VAL A 45 -18.64 -11.68 -11.70
C VAL A 45 -17.31 -11.94 -12.37
N TYR A 46 -17.30 -12.93 -13.27
CA TYR A 46 -16.13 -13.24 -14.09
C TYR A 46 -15.88 -12.15 -15.14
N VAL A 47 -14.64 -11.66 -15.21
CA VAL A 47 -14.18 -10.68 -16.20
C VAL A 47 -13.14 -11.36 -17.10
N GLU A 48 -13.32 -11.26 -18.42
CA GLU A 48 -12.44 -11.88 -19.42
C GLU A 48 -11.09 -11.18 -19.50
N GLY A 49 -11.09 -9.85 -19.36
CA GLY A 49 -9.85 -9.08 -19.32
C GLY A 49 -10.03 -7.57 -19.44
N PHE A 50 -8.94 -6.92 -19.82
CA PHE A 50 -8.88 -5.46 -19.96
C PHE A 50 -8.60 -5.08 -21.41
N LEU A 51 -8.97 -3.86 -21.79
CA LEU A 51 -8.71 -3.30 -23.11
C LEU A 51 -7.59 -2.27 -23.04
N SER A 52 -6.51 -2.44 -23.81
CA SER A 52 -5.48 -1.40 -23.97
C SER A 52 -4.62 -1.67 -25.19
N ASP A 53 -4.42 -0.65 -26.04
CA ASP A 53 -3.48 -0.73 -27.16
C ASP A 53 -2.03 -0.67 -26.68
N GLU A 54 -1.74 0.14 -25.65
CA GLU A 54 -0.39 0.33 -25.11
C GLU A 54 0.13 -0.94 -24.41
N LEU A 55 -0.74 -1.60 -23.65
CA LEU A 55 -0.40 -2.79 -22.87
C LEU A 55 -0.85 -4.10 -23.53
N PHE A 56 -1.17 -4.07 -24.83
CA PHE A 56 -1.60 -5.25 -25.56
C PHE A 56 -0.62 -6.43 -25.41
N GLY A 57 -1.19 -7.60 -25.12
CA GLY A 57 -0.47 -8.87 -24.91
C GLY A 57 0.11 -9.05 -23.51
N GLU A 58 -0.03 -8.07 -22.63
CA GLU A 58 0.34 -8.19 -21.22
C GLU A 58 -0.79 -8.81 -20.39
N ILE A 59 -0.46 -9.08 -19.12
CA ILE A 59 -1.36 -9.61 -18.11
C ILE A 59 -1.40 -8.63 -16.93
N ILE A 60 -2.59 -8.40 -16.39
CA ILE A 60 -2.81 -7.67 -15.15
C ILE A 60 -3.85 -8.39 -14.29
N CYS A 61 -3.58 -8.55 -12.99
CA CYS A 61 -4.44 -9.34 -12.09
C CYS A 61 -4.72 -10.76 -12.64
N ASN A 62 -3.74 -11.35 -13.33
CA ASN A 62 -3.82 -12.62 -14.06
C ASN A 62 -4.84 -12.66 -15.22
N LYS A 63 -5.37 -11.50 -15.62
CA LYS A 63 -6.22 -11.32 -16.79
C LYS A 63 -5.46 -10.74 -17.98
N ARG A 64 -5.86 -11.15 -19.18
CA ARG A 64 -5.24 -10.71 -20.44
C ARG A 64 -5.64 -9.28 -20.77
N ILE A 65 -4.73 -8.59 -21.45
CA ILE A 65 -4.97 -7.28 -22.04
C ILE A 65 -5.05 -7.45 -23.56
N VAL A 66 -6.21 -7.13 -24.13
CA VAL A 66 -6.52 -7.26 -25.57
C VAL A 66 -6.84 -5.91 -26.19
N ARG A 67 -6.94 -5.84 -27.52
CA ARG A 67 -7.41 -4.61 -28.18
C ARG A 67 -8.93 -4.62 -28.30
N LYS A 68 -9.52 -3.42 -28.42
CA LYS A 68 -10.96 -3.26 -28.64
C LYS A 68 -11.44 -3.92 -29.94
N GLU A 69 -10.57 -4.04 -30.94
CA GLU A 69 -10.83 -4.73 -32.22
C GLU A 69 -10.84 -6.26 -32.10
N ASP A 70 -10.25 -6.82 -31.04
CA ASP A 70 -10.12 -8.27 -30.86
C ASP A 70 -11.34 -8.92 -30.18
N ILE A 71 -12.29 -8.12 -29.69
CA ILE A 71 -13.45 -8.61 -28.93
C ILE A 71 -14.72 -8.64 -29.78
N GLY A 72 -15.56 -9.66 -29.56
CA GLY A 72 -16.77 -9.92 -30.34
C GLY A 72 -17.83 -8.83 -30.21
N GLU A 73 -18.78 -8.79 -31.14
CA GLU A 73 -19.89 -7.82 -31.12
C GLU A 73 -20.82 -8.02 -29.91
N SER A 74 -20.95 -9.25 -29.43
CA SER A 74 -21.77 -9.60 -28.27
C SER A 74 -21.11 -9.32 -26.93
N ASP A 75 -19.81 -8.98 -26.92
CA ASP A 75 -19.01 -8.78 -25.73
C ASP A 75 -19.26 -7.38 -25.16
N VAL A 76 -19.22 -7.25 -23.85
CA VAL A 76 -19.52 -6.00 -23.14
C VAL A 76 -18.25 -5.34 -22.65
N ILE A 77 -18.21 -4.02 -22.80
CA ILE A 77 -17.13 -3.16 -22.32
C ILE A 77 -17.64 -2.36 -21.12
N ILE A 78 -16.98 -2.49 -19.99
CA ILE A 78 -17.27 -1.66 -18.82
C ILE A 78 -16.44 -0.39 -18.90
N CYS A 79 -17.11 0.75 -19.03
CA CYS A 79 -16.47 2.07 -19.10
C CYS A 79 -16.60 2.85 -17.80
N ASN A 80 -17.66 2.58 -17.02
CA ASN A 80 -18.02 3.34 -15.84
C ASN A 80 -18.36 2.42 -14.67
N PHE A 81 -18.21 2.94 -13.46
CA PHE A 81 -18.68 2.25 -12.26
C PHE A 81 -20.20 2.15 -12.21
N PHE A 82 -20.88 3.28 -12.45
CA PHE A 82 -22.30 3.40 -12.18
C PHE A 82 -23.07 4.04 -13.31
N ALA A 83 -24.35 3.70 -13.38
CA ALA A 83 -25.36 4.48 -14.07
C ALA A 83 -26.68 4.43 -13.28
N LYS A 84 -27.57 5.39 -13.53
CA LYS A 84 -28.94 5.34 -13.03
C LYS A 84 -29.69 4.10 -13.51
N GLU A 85 -29.52 3.78 -14.80
CA GLU A 85 -30.17 2.69 -15.51
C GLU A 85 -29.23 2.13 -16.57
N TYR A 86 -29.51 0.90 -17.03
CA TYR A 86 -28.75 0.34 -18.15
C TYR A 86 -29.16 1.03 -19.47
N GLN A 87 -28.25 1.04 -20.44
CA GLN A 87 -28.50 1.57 -21.79
C GLN A 87 -28.25 0.46 -22.81
N GLU A 88 -28.84 0.53 -24.00
CA GLU A 88 -28.48 -0.40 -25.09
C GLU A 88 -27.11 -0.01 -25.67
N GLY A 89 -26.21 -0.99 -25.79
CA GLY A 89 -24.91 -0.77 -26.41
C GLY A 89 -23.80 -1.68 -25.89
N LYS A 90 -22.64 -1.61 -26.54
CA LYS A 90 -21.46 -2.38 -26.16
C LYS A 90 -20.81 -1.86 -24.88
N GLU A 91 -20.90 -0.56 -24.63
CA GLU A 91 -20.31 0.12 -23.48
C GLU A 91 -21.35 0.25 -22.36
N GLN A 92 -21.00 -0.20 -21.16
CA GLN A 92 -21.90 -0.35 -20.02
C GLN A 92 -21.25 0.15 -18.73
N SER A 93 -22.08 0.40 -17.73
CA SER A 93 -21.64 0.54 -16.34
C SER A 93 -21.65 -0.81 -15.63
N ALA A 94 -20.72 -1.02 -14.69
CA ALA A 94 -20.65 -2.23 -13.88
C ALA A 94 -21.90 -2.44 -13.02
N PHE A 95 -22.37 -1.34 -12.42
CA PHE A 95 -23.48 -1.34 -11.48
C PHE A 95 -24.55 -0.33 -11.91
N ILE A 96 -25.79 -0.61 -11.54
CA ILE A 96 -26.92 0.31 -11.68
C ILE A 96 -27.55 0.58 -10.32
N LEU A 97 -28.31 1.67 -10.20
CA LEU A 97 -29.18 1.86 -9.05
C LEU A 97 -30.12 0.65 -8.95
N ASN A 98 -30.27 0.10 -7.74
CA ASN A 98 -31.14 -1.04 -7.52
C ASN A 98 -32.55 -0.73 -8.04
N ARG A 99 -33.06 -1.59 -8.92
CA ARG A 99 -34.30 -1.30 -9.67
C ARG A 99 -35.55 -1.27 -8.79
N LYS A 100 -35.46 -1.72 -7.54
CA LYS A 100 -36.52 -1.62 -6.54
C LYS A 100 -36.57 -0.24 -5.86
N ILE A 101 -35.59 0.63 -6.09
CA ILE A 101 -35.55 1.99 -5.55
C ILE A 101 -36.42 2.92 -6.41
N ASP A 102 -37.39 3.56 -5.78
CA ASP A 102 -38.10 4.70 -6.36
C ASP A 102 -37.23 5.96 -6.25
N ALA A 103 -36.52 6.29 -7.33
CA ALA A 103 -35.64 7.45 -7.40
C ALA A 103 -36.36 8.81 -7.33
N SER A 104 -37.70 8.84 -7.39
CA SER A 104 -38.47 10.08 -7.25
C SER A 104 -38.69 10.49 -5.80
N ASN A 105 -38.54 9.55 -4.86
CA ASN A 105 -38.78 9.78 -3.43
C ASN A 105 -37.85 8.92 -2.55
N VAL A 106 -36.67 9.47 -2.23
CA VAL A 106 -35.62 8.77 -1.48
C VAL A 106 -35.26 9.47 -0.18
N ILE A 107 -35.18 8.73 0.92
CA ILE A 107 -34.63 9.20 2.19
C ILE A 107 -33.22 8.62 2.36
N ILE A 108 -32.22 9.48 2.41
CA ILE A 108 -30.85 9.11 2.77
C ILE A 108 -30.72 9.20 4.29
N TYR A 109 -30.60 8.05 4.95
CA TYR A 109 -30.50 7.95 6.41
C TYR A 109 -29.03 7.87 6.85
N GLY A 110 -28.46 9.02 7.19
CA GLY A 110 -27.08 9.22 7.63
C GLY A 110 -26.41 10.41 6.93
N ALA A 111 -25.97 11.39 7.71
CA ALA A 111 -25.34 12.63 7.23
C ALA A 111 -23.80 12.62 7.28
N GLY A 112 -23.19 11.44 7.48
CA GLY A 112 -21.75 11.25 7.49
C GLY A 112 -21.10 11.21 6.11
N ASN A 113 -19.82 10.84 6.04
CA ASN A 113 -19.04 10.80 4.79
C ASN A 113 -19.65 9.86 3.73
N VAL A 114 -20.26 8.75 4.13
CA VAL A 114 -20.94 7.83 3.21
C VAL A 114 -22.23 8.46 2.66
N GLY A 115 -23.00 9.15 3.50
CA GLY A 115 -24.16 9.93 3.05
C GLY A 115 -23.81 10.99 2.02
N GLU A 116 -22.69 11.69 2.22
CA GLU A 116 -22.18 12.66 1.26
C GLU A 116 -21.87 12.04 -0.12
N ARG A 117 -21.31 10.82 -0.15
CA ARG A 117 -21.05 10.08 -1.40
C ARG A 117 -22.33 9.60 -2.09
N VAL A 118 -23.35 9.20 -1.33
CA VAL A 118 -24.67 8.87 -1.90
C VAL A 118 -25.27 10.11 -2.56
N ILE A 119 -25.19 11.27 -1.91
CA ILE A 119 -25.67 12.55 -2.46
C ILE A 119 -24.96 12.88 -3.77
N ASP A 120 -23.63 12.74 -3.82
CA ASP A 120 -22.87 12.97 -5.06
C ASP A 120 -23.29 12.04 -6.19
N PHE A 121 -23.45 10.75 -5.88
CA PHE A 121 -23.93 9.79 -6.86
C PHE A 121 -25.31 10.19 -7.40
N PHE A 122 -26.26 10.54 -6.54
CA PHE A 122 -27.61 10.95 -6.94
C PHE A 122 -27.61 12.20 -7.80
N LEU A 123 -26.86 13.24 -7.40
CA LEU A 123 -26.75 14.48 -8.18
C LEU A 123 -26.13 14.25 -9.56
N ASN A 124 -25.06 13.46 -9.64
CA ASN A 124 -24.40 13.12 -10.90
C ASN A 124 -25.27 12.26 -11.85
N ASN A 125 -26.34 11.66 -11.32
CA ASN A 125 -27.28 10.83 -12.07
C ASN A 125 -28.68 11.45 -12.17
N GLU A 126 -28.80 12.76 -11.95
CA GLU A 126 -30.06 13.52 -12.07
C GLU A 126 -31.18 12.99 -11.16
N ILE A 127 -30.82 12.40 -10.02
CA ILE A 127 -31.74 11.99 -8.96
C ILE A 127 -31.82 13.15 -7.96
N THR A 128 -32.92 13.88 -7.97
CA THR A 128 -33.10 15.09 -7.14
C THR A 128 -34.20 14.96 -6.09
N GLY A 129 -35.03 13.92 -6.17
CA GLY A 129 -36.14 13.64 -5.26
C GLY A 129 -35.70 12.98 -3.95
N PHE A 130 -34.70 13.54 -3.26
CA PHE A 130 -34.21 12.97 -2.00
C PHE A 130 -34.13 13.96 -0.85
N GLN A 131 -34.24 13.44 0.37
CA GLN A 131 -34.03 14.17 1.63
C GLN A 131 -33.00 13.46 2.50
N VAL A 132 -32.29 14.22 3.33
CA VAL A 132 -31.27 13.68 4.24
C VAL A 132 -31.81 13.66 5.65
N VAL A 133 -31.78 12.50 6.30
CA VAL A 133 -32.23 12.30 7.69
C VAL A 133 -31.06 11.80 8.52
N ASP A 134 -30.89 12.32 9.73
CA ASP A 134 -29.91 11.81 10.69
C ASP A 134 -30.49 11.78 12.11
N SER A 135 -30.31 10.68 12.84
CA SER A 135 -30.81 10.53 14.20
C SER A 135 -30.07 11.39 15.22
N TYR A 136 -28.78 11.63 15.00
CA TYR A 136 -27.94 12.36 15.96
C TYR A 136 -27.90 13.86 15.67
N MET A 137 -28.30 14.29 14.46
CA MET A 137 -28.34 15.70 14.06
C MET A 137 -27.02 16.44 14.32
N THR A 138 -25.90 15.73 14.28
CA THR A 138 -24.56 16.28 14.54
C THR A 138 -24.19 17.35 13.51
N ARG A 139 -24.72 17.22 12.29
CA ARG A 139 -24.65 18.22 11.22
C ARG A 139 -26.06 18.75 10.96
N LYS A 140 -26.19 20.06 10.81
CA LYS A 140 -27.44 20.70 10.36
C LYS A 140 -27.59 20.69 8.84
N LYS A 141 -26.48 20.56 8.12
CA LYS A 141 -26.42 20.52 6.65
C LYS A 141 -25.37 19.52 6.19
N VAL A 142 -25.61 18.91 5.03
CA VAL A 142 -24.61 18.16 4.26
C VAL A 142 -24.63 18.72 2.85
N LYS A 143 -23.47 19.21 2.38
CA LYS A 143 -23.39 20.07 1.19
C LYS A 143 -24.41 21.20 1.27
N ASN A 144 -25.35 21.25 0.33
CA ASN A 144 -26.40 22.26 0.25
C ASN A 144 -27.77 21.78 0.80
N PHE A 145 -27.85 20.58 1.36
CA PHE A 145 -29.09 19.98 1.85
C PHE A 145 -29.23 20.13 3.36
N ASP A 146 -30.44 20.45 3.82
CA ASP A 146 -30.78 20.42 5.24
C ASP A 146 -30.84 18.98 5.74
N VAL A 147 -30.25 18.74 6.90
CA VAL A 147 -30.36 17.45 7.60
C VAL A 147 -31.61 17.50 8.47
N LEU A 148 -32.53 16.58 8.22
CA LEU A 148 -33.82 16.49 8.89
C LEU A 148 -33.74 15.52 10.08
N PRO A 149 -34.50 15.79 11.16
CA PRO A 149 -34.52 14.91 12.32
C PRO A 149 -35.19 13.58 11.98
N ARG A 150 -34.88 12.53 12.77
CA ARG A 150 -35.52 11.21 12.66
C ARG A 150 -37.05 11.25 12.61
N SER A 151 -37.70 12.20 13.29
CA SER A 151 -39.17 12.35 13.28
C SER A 151 -39.73 12.63 11.88
N TYR A 152 -38.91 13.12 10.94
CA TYR A 152 -39.31 13.27 9.54
C TYR A 152 -39.63 11.92 8.89
N LEU A 153 -38.89 10.87 9.26
CA LEU A 153 -39.15 9.51 8.77
C LEU A 153 -40.53 9.02 9.23
N ASP A 154 -40.92 9.28 10.48
CA ASP A 154 -42.22 8.85 11.01
C ASP A 154 -43.39 9.46 10.24
N MET A 155 -43.21 10.68 9.71
CA MET A 155 -44.23 11.44 8.98
C MET A 155 -44.27 11.15 7.47
N ASN A 156 -43.19 10.63 6.88
CA ASN A 156 -43.02 10.49 5.42
C ASN A 156 -42.60 9.07 5.02
N LYS A 157 -42.92 8.07 5.84
CA LYS A 157 -42.53 6.67 5.63
C LYS A 157 -43.29 5.96 4.51
N ASP A 158 -44.45 6.47 4.13
CA ASP A 158 -45.30 5.84 3.12
C ASP A 158 -44.75 6.17 1.72
N ASP A 159 -44.57 5.15 0.87
CA ASP A 159 -44.13 5.26 -0.52
C ASP A 159 -42.79 5.99 -0.76
N CYS A 160 -41.80 5.77 0.12
CA CYS A 160 -40.41 6.20 -0.09
C CYS A 160 -39.44 5.02 -0.10
N SER A 161 -38.29 5.21 -0.76
CA SER A 161 -37.12 4.33 -0.64
C SER A 161 -36.16 4.89 0.41
N ILE A 162 -35.69 4.06 1.33
CA ILE A 162 -34.80 4.50 2.41
C ILE A 162 -33.42 3.88 2.20
N VAL A 163 -32.41 4.73 2.06
CA VAL A 163 -31.01 4.32 1.88
C VAL A 163 -30.25 4.56 3.18
N ILE A 164 -29.85 3.49 3.86
CA ILE A 164 -28.98 3.54 5.03
C ILE A 164 -27.55 3.82 4.56
N SER A 165 -27.06 5.01 4.89
CA SER A 165 -25.73 5.51 4.51
C SER A 165 -24.76 5.53 5.70
N SER A 166 -24.93 4.61 6.65
CA SER A 166 -24.04 4.46 7.80
C SER A 166 -23.36 3.10 7.78
N ILE A 167 -22.02 3.09 7.89
CA ILE A 167 -21.25 1.87 8.12
C ILE A 167 -21.45 1.43 9.58
N ALA A 168 -21.17 2.32 10.53
CA ALA A 168 -21.35 2.02 11.96
C ALA A 168 -22.83 1.84 12.31
N TYR A 169 -23.12 0.90 13.21
CA TYR A 169 -24.47 0.64 13.74
C TYR A 169 -25.54 0.31 12.68
N CYS A 170 -25.14 -0.11 11.46
CA CYS A 170 -26.08 -0.29 10.36
C CYS A 170 -27.21 -1.30 10.64
N ASP A 171 -26.94 -2.40 11.35
CA ASP A 171 -27.95 -3.41 11.69
C ASP A 171 -28.93 -2.90 12.75
N GLU A 172 -28.44 -2.08 13.68
CA GLU A 172 -29.27 -1.39 14.66
C GLU A 172 -30.16 -0.35 13.97
N ILE A 173 -29.58 0.46 13.07
CA ILE A 173 -30.31 1.43 12.25
C ILE A 173 -31.35 0.71 11.39
N TYR A 174 -30.98 -0.39 10.75
CA TYR A 174 -31.89 -1.21 9.94
C TYR A 174 -33.04 -1.76 10.78
N SER A 175 -32.75 -2.37 11.92
CA SER A 175 -33.77 -2.90 12.83
C SER A 175 -34.73 -1.80 13.30
N ASN A 176 -34.19 -0.63 13.62
CA ASN A 176 -34.96 0.54 14.01
C ASN A 176 -35.87 1.04 12.88
N ILE A 177 -35.34 1.25 11.68
CA ILE A 177 -36.12 1.72 10.52
C ILE A 177 -37.18 0.67 10.13
N LYS A 178 -36.80 -0.61 10.08
CA LYS A 178 -37.67 -1.75 9.77
C LYS A 178 -38.90 -1.80 10.70
N SER A 179 -38.73 -1.46 11.97
CA SER A 179 -39.84 -1.39 12.92
C SER A 179 -40.87 -0.29 12.60
N ILE A 180 -40.47 0.74 11.86
CA ILE A 180 -41.30 1.92 11.54
C ILE A 180 -42.01 1.75 10.19
N VAL A 181 -41.28 1.26 9.18
CA VAL A 181 -41.68 1.29 7.76
C VAL A 181 -41.86 -0.10 7.14
N GLY A 182 -41.57 -1.17 7.89
CA GLY A 182 -41.49 -2.52 7.37
C GLY A 182 -40.22 -2.76 6.55
N GLU A 183 -40.14 -3.89 5.85
CA GLU A 183 -38.92 -4.27 5.14
C GLU A 183 -38.83 -3.74 3.70
N LYS A 184 -39.93 -3.58 2.97
CA LYS A 184 -39.92 -3.62 1.49
C LYS A 184 -39.05 -2.56 0.78
N ASN A 185 -38.77 -1.43 1.41
CA ASN A 185 -38.10 -0.29 0.75
C ASN A 185 -36.82 0.17 1.45
N ILE A 186 -36.17 -0.69 2.24
CA ILE A 186 -34.91 -0.34 2.91
C ILE A 186 -33.73 -0.92 2.15
N PHE A 187 -32.77 -0.04 1.85
CA PHE A 187 -31.55 -0.33 1.11
C PHE A 187 -30.31 0.11 1.89
N TYR A 188 -29.17 -0.49 1.59
CA TYR A 188 -27.89 -0.27 2.26
C TYR A 188 -26.78 0.03 1.25
N CYS A 189 -25.86 0.94 1.57
CA CYS A 189 -24.77 1.31 0.66
C CYS A 189 -23.37 1.23 1.25
N GLY A 190 -23.22 0.96 2.56
CA GLY A 190 -21.96 1.15 3.27
C GLY A 190 -20.82 0.28 2.76
N ASP A 191 -21.02 -1.02 2.59
CA ASP A 191 -19.96 -1.95 2.16
C ASP A 191 -19.51 -1.69 0.73
N PHE A 192 -20.43 -1.27 -0.14
CA PHE A 192 -20.08 -0.86 -1.50
C PHE A 192 -19.12 0.33 -1.47
N PHE A 193 -19.43 1.37 -0.70
CA PHE A 193 -18.59 2.56 -0.63
C PHE A 193 -17.27 2.30 0.11
N ILE A 194 -17.22 1.35 1.06
CA ILE A 194 -15.96 0.86 1.66
C ILE A 194 -15.10 0.25 0.57
N ALA A 195 -15.64 -0.72 -0.18
CA ALA A 195 -14.93 -1.41 -1.26
C ALA A 195 -14.49 -0.42 -2.36
N ASP A 196 -15.31 0.57 -2.69
CA ASP A 196 -14.97 1.63 -3.65
C ASP A 196 -13.84 2.55 -3.15
N SER A 197 -13.82 2.92 -1.85
CA SER A 197 -12.78 3.80 -1.28
C SER A 197 -11.42 3.14 -1.07
N ALA A 198 -11.39 1.81 -1.13
CA ALA A 198 -10.31 1.03 -0.62
C ALA A 198 -9.17 0.85 -1.63
N ASN A 199 -9.46 0.69 -2.93
CA ASN A 199 -8.55 0.02 -3.89
C ASN A 199 -8.09 -1.37 -3.38
N ARG A 200 -8.97 -2.09 -2.67
CA ARG A 200 -8.65 -3.35 -2.00
C ARG A 200 -9.63 -4.41 -2.47
N TYR A 201 -9.16 -5.62 -2.73
CA TYR A 201 -10.07 -6.76 -2.92
C TYR A 201 -10.43 -7.27 -1.53
N SER A 202 -11.57 -6.87 -1.00
CA SER A 202 -12.02 -7.35 0.30
C SER A 202 -12.87 -8.60 0.12
N ILE A 203 -12.37 -9.76 0.52
CA ILE A 203 -13.21 -10.96 0.65
C ILE A 203 -13.84 -10.90 2.04
N PHE A 204 -15.08 -10.45 2.11
CA PHE A 204 -15.85 -10.42 3.34
C PHE A 204 -16.52 -11.78 3.60
N ASN A 205 -16.37 -12.36 4.78
CA ASN A 205 -17.20 -13.50 5.22
C ASN A 205 -17.75 -13.23 6.63
N TYR A 206 -19.00 -13.60 6.89
CA TYR A 206 -19.60 -13.51 8.22
C TYR A 206 -20.12 -14.88 8.63
N LEU A 207 -19.52 -15.42 9.70
CA LEU A 207 -19.97 -16.65 10.36
C LEU A 207 -20.26 -16.29 11.83
N ASP A 208 -21.43 -16.69 12.31
CA ASP A 208 -21.84 -16.63 13.72
C ASP A 208 -21.73 -15.24 14.40
N GLY A 209 -21.99 -14.17 13.66
CA GLY A 209 -21.96 -12.80 14.20
C GLY A 209 -20.55 -12.23 14.39
N THR A 210 -19.51 -12.90 13.88
CA THR A 210 -18.13 -12.36 13.82
C THR A 210 -17.76 -11.99 12.40
N GLU A 211 -17.26 -10.77 12.21
CA GLU A 211 -16.70 -10.31 10.93
C GLU A 211 -15.40 -11.07 10.67
N GLN A 212 -15.37 -11.90 9.62
CA GLN A 212 -14.15 -12.51 9.11
C GLN A 212 -13.89 -11.92 7.72
N HIS A 213 -13.27 -10.74 7.65
CA HIS A 213 -12.78 -10.21 6.39
C HIS A 213 -11.34 -10.66 6.17
N VAL A 214 -11.01 -11.04 4.94
CA VAL A 214 -9.64 -11.00 4.44
C VAL A 214 -9.61 -9.84 3.48
N THR A 215 -9.05 -8.73 3.94
CA THR A 215 -8.79 -7.65 3.02
C THR A 215 -7.53 -8.02 2.27
N LEU A 216 -7.68 -8.36 1.00
CA LEU A 216 -6.58 -8.31 0.05
C LEU A 216 -6.37 -6.83 -0.24
N ASP A 217 -5.92 -6.12 0.81
CA ASP A 217 -5.53 -4.72 0.78
C ASP A 217 -4.61 -4.45 -0.41
N LYS A 218 -3.89 -5.52 -0.74
CA LYS A 218 -2.79 -5.62 -1.65
C LYS A 218 -2.73 -7.06 -2.16
N LEU A 219 -3.53 -7.39 -3.18
CA LEU A 219 -2.88 -7.81 -4.41
C LEU A 219 -2.09 -6.61 -4.96
N SER A 220 -1.19 -6.03 -4.14
CA SER A 220 -0.20 -5.10 -4.63
C SER A 220 0.56 -5.87 -5.66
N TYR A 221 1.13 -5.13 -6.60
CA TYR A 221 2.09 -5.66 -7.53
C TYR A 221 3.03 -6.71 -6.87
N ASP A 222 3.45 -6.46 -5.63
CA ASP A 222 4.30 -7.37 -4.83
C ASP A 222 3.63 -8.72 -4.52
N ALA A 223 2.42 -8.76 -3.97
CA ALA A 223 1.74 -10.03 -3.66
C ALA A 223 1.39 -10.82 -4.92
N VAL A 224 0.96 -10.12 -5.99
CA VAL A 224 0.73 -10.71 -7.31
C VAL A 224 2.02 -11.31 -7.87
N SER A 225 3.16 -10.66 -7.67
CA SER A 225 4.45 -11.14 -8.20
C SER A 225 4.89 -12.49 -7.61
N PHE A 226 4.45 -12.84 -6.40
CA PHE A 226 4.75 -14.15 -5.79
C PHE A 226 3.85 -15.29 -6.28
N ILE A 227 2.63 -14.96 -6.73
CA ILE A 227 1.68 -15.94 -7.28
C ILE A 227 1.74 -16.03 -8.81
N GLU A 228 2.37 -15.08 -9.49
CA GLU A 228 2.46 -15.03 -10.94
C GLU A 228 3.09 -16.33 -11.50
N GLY A 229 2.31 -17.06 -12.32
CA GLY A 229 2.73 -18.33 -12.90
C GLY A 229 2.73 -19.54 -11.95
N LYS A 230 2.21 -19.39 -10.72
CA LYS A 230 2.09 -20.47 -9.73
C LYS A 230 0.68 -21.07 -9.72
N GLU A 231 0.62 -22.38 -9.49
CA GLU A 231 -0.64 -23.04 -9.07
C GLU A 231 -0.85 -22.79 -7.57
N LEU A 232 -2.09 -22.77 -7.11
CA LEU A 232 -2.43 -22.41 -5.74
C LEU A 232 -3.05 -23.57 -4.96
N ILE A 233 -2.76 -23.65 -3.67
CA ILE A 233 -3.40 -24.56 -2.73
C ILE A 233 -3.93 -23.72 -1.58
N ILE A 234 -5.22 -23.74 -1.28
CA ILE A 234 -5.80 -22.86 -0.24
C ILE A 234 -5.87 -23.61 1.09
N TYR A 235 -5.37 -22.99 2.16
CA TYR A 235 -5.42 -23.61 3.48
C TYR A 235 -6.80 -23.51 4.12
N GLY A 236 -7.30 -24.63 4.65
CA GLY A 236 -8.59 -24.77 5.33
C GLY A 236 -9.75 -25.13 4.40
N VAL A 237 -10.79 -25.72 4.98
CA VAL A 237 -12.05 -26.09 4.30
C VAL A 237 -13.25 -25.20 4.68
N SER A 238 -12.98 -24.09 5.36
CA SER A 238 -14.00 -23.14 5.80
C SER A 238 -14.71 -22.45 4.61
N ASN A 239 -15.89 -21.87 4.84
CA ASN A 239 -16.55 -21.02 3.84
C ASN A 239 -15.64 -19.87 3.38
N LEU A 240 -14.77 -19.35 4.24
CA LEU A 240 -13.80 -18.33 3.87
C LEU A 240 -12.78 -18.88 2.86
N SER A 241 -12.23 -20.08 3.12
CA SER A 241 -11.29 -20.76 2.23
C SER A 241 -11.93 -21.08 0.88
N LYS A 242 -13.19 -21.52 0.87
CA LYS A 242 -13.97 -21.76 -0.37
C LYS A 242 -14.19 -20.48 -1.18
N ARG A 243 -14.51 -19.36 -0.52
CA ARG A 243 -14.62 -18.05 -1.19
C ARG A 243 -13.28 -17.54 -1.72
N ILE A 244 -12.18 -17.80 -1.00
CA ILE A 244 -10.82 -17.48 -1.48
C ILE A 244 -10.47 -18.33 -2.72
N LYS A 245 -10.82 -19.62 -2.73
CA LYS A 245 -10.69 -20.47 -3.92
C LYS A 245 -11.44 -19.88 -5.11
N ASN A 246 -12.74 -19.60 -4.93
CA ASN A 246 -13.56 -18.99 -5.99
C ASN A 246 -12.97 -17.66 -6.48
N PHE A 247 -12.51 -16.81 -5.56
CA PHE A 247 -11.85 -15.57 -5.91
C PHE A 247 -10.63 -15.77 -6.83
N PHE A 248 -9.73 -16.70 -6.50
CA PHE A 248 -8.56 -16.97 -7.34
C PHE A 248 -8.92 -17.62 -8.69
N GLU A 249 -9.95 -18.46 -8.72
CA GLU A 249 -10.48 -19.04 -9.95
C GLU A 249 -11.09 -17.97 -10.87
N LEU A 250 -11.80 -16.98 -10.31
CA LEU A 250 -12.29 -15.81 -11.06
C LEU A 250 -11.15 -14.99 -11.67
N LEU A 251 -9.96 -15.03 -11.07
CA LEU A 251 -8.73 -14.42 -11.58
C LEU A 251 -7.98 -15.32 -12.58
N ASP A 252 -8.50 -16.48 -12.97
CA ASP A 252 -7.85 -17.49 -13.82
C ASP A 252 -6.64 -18.20 -13.21
N TYR A 253 -6.48 -18.16 -11.89
CA TYR A 253 -5.48 -19.01 -11.24
C TYR A 253 -6.00 -20.44 -11.12
N LYS A 254 -5.13 -21.40 -11.37
CA LYS A 254 -5.42 -22.81 -11.10
C LYS A 254 -5.28 -23.08 -9.61
N VAL A 255 -6.38 -23.40 -8.95
CA VAL A 255 -6.40 -23.89 -7.57
C VAL A 255 -6.46 -25.41 -7.60
N ILE A 256 -5.42 -26.07 -7.05
CA ILE A 256 -5.29 -27.53 -7.06
C ILE A 256 -6.25 -28.18 -6.06
N GLY A 257 -6.49 -27.52 -4.93
CA GLY A 257 -7.38 -28.03 -3.89
C GLY A 257 -7.30 -27.22 -2.59
N LEU A 258 -7.94 -27.77 -1.57
CA LEU A 258 -8.00 -27.22 -0.22
C LEU A 258 -7.20 -28.10 0.74
N ILE A 259 -6.66 -27.53 1.81
CA ILE A 259 -6.00 -28.29 2.88
C ILE A 259 -6.98 -28.48 4.05
N GLY A 260 -7.24 -29.72 4.43
CA GLY A 260 -8.16 -30.09 5.53
C GLY A 260 -7.54 -31.02 6.57
N GLU A 261 -8.30 -31.36 7.60
CA GLU A 261 -7.88 -32.36 8.59
C GLU A 261 -8.39 -33.76 8.21
N ASN A 262 -7.82 -34.82 8.82
CA ASN A 262 -8.24 -36.20 8.53
C ASN A 262 -9.74 -36.38 8.83
N GLY A 263 -10.55 -36.58 7.79
CA GLY A 263 -12.00 -36.82 7.91
C GLY A 263 -12.88 -36.00 6.96
N ASP A 264 -12.31 -35.03 6.23
CA ASP A 264 -13.03 -34.30 5.18
C ASP A 264 -13.15 -35.18 3.92
N GLU A 265 -14.35 -35.68 3.61
CA GLU A 265 -14.63 -36.64 2.51
C GLU A 265 -14.73 -36.01 1.11
N ASP A 266 -14.26 -34.77 0.92
CA ASP A 266 -14.28 -34.09 -0.40
C ASP A 266 -13.04 -34.46 -1.24
N GLU A 267 -13.23 -34.81 -2.51
CA GLU A 267 -12.14 -35.21 -3.44
C GLU A 267 -11.10 -34.09 -3.68
N GLU A 268 -11.43 -32.83 -3.39
CA GLU A 268 -10.54 -31.67 -3.52
C GLU A 268 -9.75 -31.35 -2.24
N VAL A 269 -9.85 -32.15 -1.17
CA VAL A 269 -9.19 -31.89 0.12
C VAL A 269 -7.96 -32.78 0.29
N MET A 270 -6.82 -32.16 0.62
CA MET A 270 -5.55 -32.85 0.88
C MET A 270 -4.96 -32.50 2.25
N GLN A 271 -4.06 -33.35 2.73
CA GLN A 271 -3.23 -33.04 3.89
C GLN A 271 -2.07 -32.10 3.51
N ILE A 272 -1.61 -31.28 4.44
CA ILE A 272 -0.52 -30.31 4.17
C ILE A 272 0.79 -31.01 3.75
N GLU A 273 1.02 -32.23 4.23
CA GLU A 273 2.16 -33.06 3.86
C GLU A 273 2.12 -33.45 2.37
N GLU A 274 0.93 -33.57 1.78
CA GLU A 274 0.74 -33.87 0.34
C GLU A 274 1.13 -32.69 -0.56
N CYS A 275 1.23 -31.47 -0.03
CA CYS A 275 1.74 -30.33 -0.77
C CYS A 275 3.20 -30.53 -1.24
N LEU A 276 3.95 -31.46 -0.63
CA LEU A 276 5.29 -31.85 -1.09
C LEU A 276 5.30 -32.47 -2.50
N TYR A 277 4.16 -33.00 -2.97
CA TYR A 277 4.03 -33.51 -4.34
C TYR A 277 3.80 -32.40 -5.39
N TYR A 278 3.60 -31.16 -4.93
CA TYR A 278 3.35 -29.99 -5.77
C TYR A 278 4.41 -28.89 -5.49
N PRO A 279 5.70 -29.13 -5.78
CA PRO A 279 6.78 -28.23 -5.40
C PRO A 279 6.70 -26.84 -6.04
N ASP A 280 5.98 -26.72 -7.17
CA ASP A 280 5.75 -25.47 -7.88
C ASP A 280 4.48 -24.74 -7.44
N ALA A 281 3.65 -25.36 -6.59
CA ALA A 281 2.43 -24.74 -6.07
C ALA A 281 2.73 -23.87 -4.85
N LEU A 282 1.94 -22.80 -4.68
CA LEU A 282 2.03 -21.91 -3.54
C LEU A 282 0.84 -22.14 -2.61
N ILE A 283 1.13 -22.41 -1.34
CA ILE A 283 0.11 -22.55 -0.31
C ILE A 283 -0.36 -21.16 0.13
N VAL A 284 -1.66 -20.93 0.11
CA VAL A 284 -2.28 -19.66 0.47
C VAL A 284 -2.98 -19.82 1.81
N PHE A 285 -2.42 -19.20 2.85
CA PHE A 285 -3.06 -19.12 4.16
C PHE A 285 -4.02 -17.94 4.21
N PRO A 286 -5.32 -18.14 4.50
CA PRO A 286 -6.27 -17.04 4.64
C PRO A 286 -5.80 -16.02 5.69
N ARG A 287 -5.39 -16.50 6.87
CA ARG A 287 -4.95 -15.63 7.96
C ARG A 287 -3.70 -16.17 8.65
N LYS A 288 -2.94 -15.26 9.26
CA LYS A 288 -1.71 -15.61 10.01
C LYS A 288 -1.95 -16.63 11.13
N LYS A 289 -3.10 -16.52 11.81
CA LYS A 289 -3.50 -17.45 12.88
C LYS A 289 -3.80 -18.86 12.38
N ASP A 290 -4.04 -19.03 11.08
CA ASP A 290 -4.37 -20.34 10.48
C ASP A 290 -3.12 -21.18 10.21
N ILE A 291 -1.90 -20.62 10.36
CA ILE A 291 -0.65 -21.31 10.02
C ILE A 291 -0.28 -22.36 11.08
N PRO A 292 -0.16 -23.64 10.71
CA PRO A 292 0.33 -24.68 11.61
C PRO A 292 1.86 -24.63 11.70
N LEU A 293 2.41 -23.68 12.48
CA LEU A 293 3.85 -23.38 12.54
C LEU A 293 4.75 -24.62 12.70
N ASN A 294 4.38 -25.55 13.58
CA ASN A 294 5.14 -26.78 13.79
C ASN A 294 5.24 -27.63 12.52
N LYS A 295 4.15 -27.73 11.75
CA LYS A 295 4.15 -28.48 10.48
C LYS A 295 4.98 -27.77 9.42
N ILE A 296 4.81 -26.45 9.26
CA ILE A 296 5.58 -25.64 8.31
C ILE A 296 7.09 -25.78 8.55
N VAL A 297 7.53 -25.68 9.80
CA VAL A 297 8.94 -25.82 10.19
C VAL A 297 9.44 -27.24 9.89
N ASN A 298 8.69 -28.28 10.29
CA ASN A 298 9.09 -29.67 10.06
C ASN A 298 9.18 -30.04 8.58
N LEU A 299 8.35 -29.42 7.74
CA LEU A 299 8.34 -29.62 6.29
C LEU A 299 9.35 -28.74 5.54
N ASN A 300 10.09 -27.87 6.26
CA ASN A 300 10.98 -26.86 5.68
C ASN A 300 10.30 -25.94 4.66
N PHE A 301 9.02 -25.64 4.83
CA PHE A 301 8.34 -24.68 3.98
C PHE A 301 8.80 -23.26 4.27
N VAL A 302 9.21 -22.57 3.22
CA VAL A 302 9.74 -21.20 3.26
C VAL A 302 8.68 -20.23 2.76
N ARG A 303 8.45 -19.16 3.52
CA ARG A 303 7.51 -18.10 3.12
C ARG A 303 7.94 -17.45 1.80
N ASN A 304 6.98 -17.05 0.98
CA ASN A 304 7.14 -16.48 -0.36
C ASN A 304 7.74 -17.43 -1.41
N ASN A 305 8.13 -18.64 -1.01
CA ASN A 305 8.54 -19.71 -1.91
C ASN A 305 7.48 -20.83 -1.94
N ASN A 306 7.17 -21.38 -0.77
CA ASN A 306 6.19 -22.46 -0.61
C ASN A 306 4.83 -21.95 -0.14
N TYR A 307 4.77 -20.81 0.55
CA TYR A 307 3.49 -20.28 1.05
C TYR A 307 3.44 -18.75 1.20
N ILE A 308 2.24 -18.19 1.15
CA ILE A 308 1.91 -16.80 1.47
C ILE A 308 0.77 -16.71 2.48
N ILE A 309 0.57 -15.52 3.04
CA ILE A 309 -0.50 -15.21 3.99
C ILE A 309 -1.29 -14.04 3.44
N LEU A 310 -2.60 -14.17 3.25
CA LEU A 310 -3.43 -13.14 2.62
C LEU A 310 -3.74 -11.97 3.58
N ASP A 311 -4.13 -12.26 4.83
CA ASP A 311 -4.45 -11.24 5.84
C ASP A 311 -3.21 -10.71 6.60
N ASP A 312 -1.99 -11.05 6.16
CA ASP A 312 -0.80 -10.37 6.68
C ASP A 312 -0.69 -9.04 5.93
N THR A 313 -1.44 -8.03 6.40
CA THR A 313 -1.11 -6.63 6.10
C THR A 313 0.40 -6.53 6.28
N VAL A 314 1.13 -6.18 5.22
CA VAL A 314 2.60 -6.22 5.20
C VAL A 314 3.14 -5.41 6.36
N LYS A 315 3.27 -6.04 7.53
CA LYS A 315 4.27 -5.70 8.51
C LYS A 315 5.51 -6.17 7.80
N VAL A 316 6.11 -5.24 7.07
CA VAL A 316 7.54 -4.97 7.00
C VAL A 316 8.31 -6.19 7.57
N ASP A 317 8.23 -6.46 8.88
CA ASP A 317 8.76 -7.65 9.59
C ASP A 317 8.78 -9.01 8.85
N SER A 318 7.82 -9.29 7.98
CA SER A 318 7.69 -10.55 7.24
C SER A 318 8.61 -10.71 6.03
N TYR A 319 9.12 -9.60 5.47
CA TYR A 319 10.06 -9.62 4.35
C TYR A 319 11.49 -9.89 4.80
N TYR A 320 11.78 -9.69 6.08
CA TYR A 320 13.15 -9.55 6.53
C TYR A 320 13.77 -10.84 7.00
N ARG A 321 14.94 -11.11 6.43
CA ARG A 321 15.94 -12.02 7.01
C ARG A 321 16.62 -11.40 8.24
N ARG A 322 15.99 -10.42 8.90
CA ARG A 322 16.51 -9.68 10.06
C ARG A 322 15.40 -9.30 11.02
N LYS A 323 15.78 -8.99 12.26
CA LYS A 323 14.87 -8.50 13.29
C LYS A 323 14.86 -6.97 13.28
N ASN A 324 13.73 -6.36 12.89
CA ASN A 324 13.56 -4.93 13.11
C ASN A 324 13.35 -4.65 14.61
N VAL A 325 13.82 -3.49 15.03
CA VAL A 325 13.76 -3.04 16.43
C VAL A 325 13.36 -1.58 16.47
N MET A 326 12.74 -1.15 17.56
CA MET A 326 12.57 0.27 17.83
C MET A 326 13.93 0.91 18.13
N ASP A 327 14.15 2.10 17.59
CA ASP A 327 15.35 2.88 17.85
C ASP A 327 14.97 4.22 18.49
N ILE A 328 15.58 4.52 19.63
CA ILE A 328 15.23 5.66 20.50
C ILE A 328 15.34 7.02 19.78
N PHE A 329 16.21 7.14 18.78
CA PHE A 329 16.44 8.39 18.06
C PHE A 329 15.98 8.33 16.61
N LEU A 330 16.05 7.15 15.99
CA LEU A 330 15.80 6.98 14.56
C LEU A 330 14.39 6.51 14.23
N GLY A 331 13.51 6.27 15.22
CA GLY A 331 12.20 5.66 14.96
C GLY A 331 12.29 4.14 15.07
N HIS A 332 13.00 3.57 14.11
CA HIS A 332 13.23 2.14 14.00
C HIS A 332 14.63 1.89 13.46
N SER A 333 15.12 0.68 13.69
CA SER A 333 16.34 0.16 13.09
C SER A 333 16.21 -1.36 12.99
N PHE A 334 17.33 -2.05 12.85
CA PHE A 334 17.36 -3.50 12.79
C PHE A 334 18.60 -4.06 13.46
N VAL A 335 18.50 -5.30 13.91
CA VAL A 335 19.62 -6.07 14.44
C VAL A 335 19.91 -7.25 13.54
N THR A 336 21.19 -7.50 13.35
CA THR A 336 21.75 -8.61 12.60
C THR A 336 22.62 -9.45 13.54
N ASP A 337 23.14 -10.58 13.05
CA ASP A 337 24.13 -11.36 13.80
C ASP A 337 25.51 -10.67 13.85
N TYR A 338 25.66 -9.53 13.17
CA TYR A 338 26.90 -8.76 13.13
C TYR A 338 27.06 -7.85 14.36
N LYS A 339 28.29 -7.38 14.55
CA LYS A 339 28.68 -6.54 15.69
C LYS A 339 27.98 -5.17 15.74
N TYR A 340 27.48 -4.68 14.60
CA TYR A 340 27.05 -3.29 14.43
C TYR A 340 25.52 -3.21 14.24
N PRO A 341 24.75 -2.83 15.27
CA PRO A 341 23.30 -2.65 15.15
C PRO A 341 22.95 -1.63 14.07
N GLY A 342 21.96 -1.95 13.24
CA GLY A 342 21.54 -1.13 12.12
C GLY A 342 22.52 -1.10 10.95
N PHE A 343 23.44 -2.08 10.86
CA PHE A 343 24.33 -2.26 9.72
C PHE A 343 24.42 -3.73 9.30
N TYR A 344 24.53 -3.94 7.99
CA TYR A 344 24.99 -5.19 7.39
C TYR A 344 26.49 -5.10 7.09
N GLU A 345 27.27 -6.02 7.65
CA GLU A 345 28.70 -6.10 7.37
C GLU A 345 28.96 -6.93 6.11
N ILE A 346 29.62 -6.31 5.13
CA ILE A 346 29.97 -6.92 3.84
C ILE A 346 31.51 -6.92 3.74
N GLY A 347 32.12 -8.09 3.92
CA GLY A 347 33.57 -8.23 4.11
C GLY A 347 33.94 -8.30 5.61
N ASP A 348 35.22 -8.12 5.93
CA ASP A 348 35.71 -8.04 7.32
C ASP A 348 36.10 -6.59 7.63
N TYR A 349 35.19 -5.82 8.24
CA TYR A 349 35.38 -4.39 8.47
C TYR A 349 36.52 -4.09 9.44
N ALA A 350 36.83 -5.02 10.34
CA ALA A 350 37.96 -4.86 11.25
C ALA A 350 39.31 -4.96 10.51
N LYS A 351 39.40 -5.79 9.46
CA LYS A 351 40.65 -6.08 8.73
C LYS A 351 40.81 -5.34 7.41
N ALA A 352 39.75 -4.77 6.85
CA ALA A 352 39.81 -4.07 5.57
C ALA A 352 40.75 -2.86 5.59
N SER A 353 41.48 -2.64 4.48
CA SER A 353 42.32 -1.46 4.29
C SER A 353 41.51 -0.23 3.90
N THR A 354 40.34 -0.43 3.30
CA THR A 354 39.41 0.63 2.95
C THR A 354 38.03 0.31 3.53
N LYS A 355 37.51 1.26 4.30
CA LYS A 355 36.26 1.13 5.05
C LYS A 355 35.24 2.10 4.51
N ILE A 356 34.12 1.55 4.04
CA ILE A 356 33.03 2.32 3.48
C ILE A 356 31.82 2.13 4.37
N VAL A 357 31.12 3.22 4.67
CA VAL A 357 29.77 3.17 5.23
C VAL A 357 28.80 3.67 4.16
N THR A 358 27.71 2.95 3.94
CA THR A 358 26.61 3.41 3.08
C THR A 358 25.39 3.76 3.91
N LEU A 359 24.74 4.88 3.63
CA LEU A 359 23.47 5.29 4.24
C LEU A 359 22.40 5.47 3.15
N GLY A 360 21.14 5.32 3.54
CA GLY A 360 20.01 5.48 2.63
C GLY A 360 18.73 4.85 3.17
N GLY A 361 17.68 4.93 2.35
CA GLY A 361 16.41 4.26 2.57
C GLY A 361 16.42 2.76 2.25
N SER A 362 15.23 2.24 1.94
CA SER A 362 15.00 0.86 1.50
C SER A 362 15.70 0.49 0.18
N THR A 363 16.06 1.47 -0.64
CA THR A 363 16.80 1.29 -1.90
C THR A 363 18.30 1.05 -1.70
N THR A 364 18.82 1.29 -0.50
CA THR A 364 20.20 0.97 -0.08
C THR A 364 20.25 -0.28 0.80
N ASP A 365 19.13 -0.65 1.41
CA ASP A 365 19.01 -1.77 2.33
C ASP A 365 19.45 -3.11 1.69
N GLY A 366 20.35 -3.83 2.36
CA GLY A 366 20.88 -5.11 1.90
C GLY A 366 20.09 -6.35 2.32
N GLY A 367 19.03 -6.18 3.11
CA GLY A 367 18.24 -7.28 3.68
C GLY A 367 16.78 -7.34 3.24
N LEU A 368 16.35 -6.40 2.40
CA LEU A 368 14.96 -6.29 1.96
C LEU A 368 14.59 -7.31 0.86
N TYR A 369 15.52 -7.60 -0.05
CA TYR A 369 15.29 -8.51 -1.18
C TYR A 369 16.34 -9.64 -1.23
N GLU A 370 16.04 -10.71 -1.96
CA GLU A 370 16.97 -11.84 -2.11
C GLU A 370 18.10 -11.59 -3.11
N PHE A 371 17.89 -10.65 -4.03
CA PHE A 371 18.90 -10.24 -5.00
C PHE A 371 19.92 -9.27 -4.39
N SER A 372 21.08 -9.17 -5.03
CA SER A 372 22.19 -8.37 -4.52
C SER A 372 21.88 -6.86 -4.56
N SER A 373 22.05 -6.17 -3.43
CA SER A 373 21.91 -4.72 -3.33
C SER A 373 23.13 -3.98 -3.90
N TRP A 374 22.98 -2.72 -4.28
CA TRP A 374 24.08 -1.93 -4.83
C TRP A 374 25.32 -1.84 -3.92
N PRO A 375 25.24 -1.79 -2.55
CA PRO A 375 26.44 -1.79 -1.72
C PRO A 375 27.22 -3.11 -1.78
N LEU A 376 26.51 -4.25 -1.86
CA LEU A 376 27.13 -5.56 -2.03
C LEU A 376 27.81 -5.68 -3.40
N ILE A 377 27.12 -5.25 -4.46
CA ILE A 377 27.68 -5.25 -5.82
C ILE A 377 28.89 -4.32 -5.90
N LEU A 378 28.80 -3.11 -5.34
CA LEU A 378 29.89 -2.15 -5.30
C LEU A 378 31.13 -2.72 -4.61
N LYS A 379 30.96 -3.37 -3.45
CA LYS A 379 32.07 -4.05 -2.76
C LYS A 379 32.72 -5.09 -3.67
N ASN A 380 31.92 -5.93 -4.32
CA ASN A 380 32.40 -7.00 -5.18
C ASN A 380 33.13 -6.48 -6.43
N GLU A 381 32.73 -5.32 -6.96
CA GLU A 381 33.38 -4.67 -8.11
C GLU A 381 34.72 -4.01 -7.73
N ILE A 382 34.94 -3.65 -6.46
CA ILE A 382 36.22 -3.08 -5.99
C ILE A 382 37.21 -4.18 -5.62
N GLY A 383 36.81 -5.15 -4.79
CA GLY A 383 37.66 -6.26 -4.38
C GLY A 383 37.58 -6.66 -2.91
N ASN A 384 38.56 -7.45 -2.46
CA ASN A 384 38.56 -8.06 -1.12
C ASN A 384 39.15 -7.20 -0.01
N ASP A 385 39.95 -6.20 -0.36
CA ASP A 385 40.61 -5.30 0.61
C ASP A 385 39.64 -4.22 1.15
N VAL A 386 38.42 -4.17 0.61
CA VAL A 386 37.37 -3.23 1.00
C VAL A 386 36.30 -3.95 1.82
N ALA A 387 35.85 -3.29 2.88
CA ALA A 387 34.64 -3.67 3.61
C ALA A 387 33.61 -2.54 3.59
N VAL A 388 32.34 -2.94 3.51
CA VAL A 388 31.20 -2.04 3.53
C VAL A 388 30.34 -2.35 4.75
N LEU A 389 30.05 -1.33 5.56
CA LEU A 389 28.94 -1.36 6.50
C LEU A 389 27.74 -0.71 5.84
N ASN A 390 26.80 -1.54 5.39
CA ASN A 390 25.57 -1.07 4.78
C ASN A 390 24.54 -0.71 5.85
N GLY A 391 24.36 0.59 6.07
CA GLY A 391 23.41 1.18 7.02
C GLY A 391 22.09 1.61 6.39
N GLY A 392 21.79 1.17 5.15
CA GLY A 392 20.48 1.39 4.53
C GLY A 392 19.35 0.83 5.38
N CYS A 393 18.34 1.63 5.65
CA CYS A 393 17.21 1.24 6.47
C CYS A 393 15.90 1.73 5.86
N ILE A 394 14.89 0.86 5.90
CA ILE A 394 13.63 1.08 5.19
C ILE A 394 12.96 2.36 5.68
N SER A 395 12.37 3.10 4.75
CA SER A 395 11.70 4.37 5.00
C SER A 395 12.60 5.50 5.52
N TYR A 396 13.91 5.28 5.68
CA TYR A 396 14.80 6.36 6.12
C TYR A 396 14.81 7.50 5.10
N ASN A 397 14.72 8.71 5.63
CA ASN A 397 14.96 9.95 4.91
C ASN A 397 16.28 10.58 5.38
N SER A 398 16.68 11.67 4.73
CA SER A 398 17.96 12.33 5.00
C SER A 398 18.17 12.81 6.44
N SER A 399 17.11 13.04 7.23
CA SER A 399 17.26 13.47 8.63
C SER A 399 17.63 12.30 9.55
N GLN A 400 17.05 11.13 9.33
CA GLN A 400 17.42 9.89 10.02
C GLN A 400 18.85 9.48 9.64
N GLU A 401 19.22 9.65 8.38
CA GLU A 401 20.58 9.41 7.90
C GLU A 401 21.58 10.37 8.57
N LEU A 402 21.26 11.66 8.70
CA LEU A 402 22.06 12.63 9.43
C LEU A 402 22.22 12.27 10.92
N LEU A 403 21.14 11.90 11.60
CA LEU A 403 21.20 11.45 13.00
C LEU A 403 22.06 10.19 13.15
N LYS A 404 21.92 9.24 12.21
CA LYS A 404 22.71 8.01 12.19
C LYS A 404 24.19 8.31 11.92
N LEU A 405 24.51 9.28 11.07
CA LEU A 405 25.88 9.75 10.86
C LEU A 405 26.50 10.25 12.17
N ILE A 406 25.81 11.17 12.84
CA ILE A 406 26.28 11.80 14.09
C ILE A 406 26.48 10.75 15.18
N ARG A 407 25.48 9.87 15.37
CA ARG A 407 25.45 8.91 16.48
C ARG A 407 26.37 7.71 16.23
N ASP A 408 26.30 7.12 15.05
CA ASP A 408 26.91 5.82 14.75
C ASP A 408 28.17 5.98 13.90
N VAL A 409 28.05 6.61 12.72
CA VAL A 409 29.07 6.52 11.66
C VAL A 409 30.37 7.23 12.03
N VAL A 410 30.31 8.38 12.70
CA VAL A 410 31.52 9.08 13.18
C VAL A 410 32.36 8.17 14.06
N SER A 411 31.73 7.37 14.92
CA SER A 411 32.41 6.43 15.83
C SER A 411 32.99 5.22 15.09
N LEU A 412 32.43 4.84 13.94
CA LEU A 412 32.89 3.74 13.10
C LEU A 412 34.14 4.08 12.28
N LYS A 413 34.49 5.37 12.17
CA LYS A 413 35.68 5.90 11.49
C LYS A 413 35.90 5.29 10.09
N PRO A 414 34.91 5.33 9.18
CA PRO A 414 35.11 4.90 7.80
C PRO A 414 36.02 5.88 7.04
N ASP A 415 36.63 5.41 5.96
CA ASP A 415 37.35 6.27 5.01
C ASP A 415 36.35 7.01 4.10
N TYR A 416 35.25 6.34 3.73
CA TYR A 416 34.23 6.84 2.81
C TYR A 416 32.83 6.73 3.41
N LEU A 417 32.03 7.78 3.22
CA LEU A 417 30.58 7.78 3.43
C LEU A 417 29.90 7.92 2.07
N ILE A 418 29.03 6.98 1.70
CA ILE A 418 28.23 7.05 0.48
C ILE A 418 26.75 7.07 0.86
N VAL A 419 26.05 8.14 0.51
CA VAL A 419 24.62 8.31 0.76
C VAL A 419 23.86 8.20 -0.56
N TYR A 420 22.89 7.29 -0.64
CA TYR A 420 21.99 7.14 -1.78
C TYR A 420 20.54 7.21 -1.29
N ASP A 421 19.88 8.34 -1.55
CA ASP A 421 18.60 8.72 -0.94
C ASP A 421 17.73 9.62 -1.85
N GLY A 422 16.62 10.13 -1.29
CA GLY A 422 15.76 11.15 -1.92
C GLY A 422 14.27 10.77 -1.98
N ILE A 423 13.94 9.52 -2.30
CA ILE A 423 12.54 9.12 -2.53
C ILE A 423 11.65 9.27 -1.29
N ASN A 424 12.21 9.03 -0.11
CA ASN A 424 11.48 9.19 1.15
C ASN A 424 11.32 10.67 1.51
N ASN A 425 12.34 11.50 1.26
CA ASN A 425 12.21 12.95 1.41
C ASN A 425 11.08 13.52 0.54
N ALA A 426 10.91 13.02 -0.69
CA ALA A 426 9.86 13.45 -1.62
C ALA A 426 8.42 13.06 -1.20
N VAL A 427 8.25 12.27 -0.14
CA VAL A 427 6.96 11.66 0.25
C VAL A 427 6.55 12.03 1.66
N TYR A 428 7.50 12.21 2.58
CA TYR A 428 7.21 12.52 3.98
C TYR A 428 6.89 14.00 4.22
N ASP A 429 6.12 14.23 5.30
CA ASP A 429 5.52 15.52 5.70
C ASP A 429 6.53 16.67 5.74
N LYS A 430 6.06 17.89 5.47
CA LYS A 430 6.85 19.12 5.33
C LYS A 430 7.41 19.64 6.65
N CYS A 431 6.89 19.16 7.79
CA CYS A 431 7.18 19.70 9.11
C CYS A 431 7.83 18.67 10.05
N ASN A 432 8.76 19.14 10.89
CA ASN A 432 9.38 18.41 12.03
C ASN A 432 10.35 17.28 11.67
N GLU A 433 11.50 17.67 11.09
CA GLU A 433 12.47 16.79 10.43
C GLU A 433 13.16 15.75 11.34
N PHE A 434 13.14 15.87 12.67
CA PHE A 434 13.86 14.95 13.57
C PHE A 434 12.94 14.17 14.52
N ARG A 435 11.68 14.00 14.10
CA ARG A 435 10.66 13.37 14.90
C ARG A 435 10.46 11.92 14.49
N ALA A 436 10.72 10.99 15.41
CA ALA A 436 10.25 9.62 15.27
C ALA A 436 8.74 9.56 15.51
N GLU A 437 7.97 8.90 14.63
CA GLU A 437 6.51 8.78 14.73
C GLU A 437 6.06 8.19 16.08
N TYR A 438 6.75 7.15 16.57
CA TYR A 438 6.39 6.55 17.85
C TYR A 438 6.63 7.51 19.03
N SER A 439 7.57 8.46 18.92
CA SER A 439 7.85 9.41 19.99
C SER A 439 6.62 10.28 20.27
N GLU A 440 5.90 10.69 19.22
CA GLU A 440 4.61 11.35 19.39
C GLU A 440 3.62 10.50 20.16
N MET A 441 3.46 9.23 19.77
CA MET A 441 2.53 8.32 20.45
C MET A 441 2.90 8.15 21.93
N VAL A 442 4.19 7.97 22.22
CA VAL A 442 4.71 7.85 23.59
C VAL A 442 4.46 9.12 24.39
N PHE A 443 4.78 10.29 23.83
CA PHE A 443 4.57 11.56 24.52
C PHE A 443 3.09 11.93 24.66
N ASN A 444 2.24 11.56 23.69
CA ASN A 444 0.78 11.72 23.80
C ASN A 444 0.22 10.82 24.90
N HIS A 445 0.66 9.56 24.98
CA HIS A 445 0.24 8.67 26.06
C HIS A 445 0.74 9.15 27.44
N ALA A 446 1.99 9.61 27.51
CA ALA A 446 2.52 10.25 28.71
C ALA A 446 1.68 11.48 29.08
N LYS A 447 1.35 12.35 28.12
CA LYS A 447 0.47 13.50 28.33
C LYS A 447 -0.88 13.08 28.89
N GLU A 448 -1.55 12.05 28.36
CA GLU A 448 -2.82 11.54 28.89
C GLU A 448 -2.68 11.03 30.32
N TYR A 449 -1.58 10.33 30.63
CA TYR A 449 -1.29 9.85 31.98
C TYR A 449 -1.11 11.03 32.96
N PHE A 450 -0.38 12.07 32.56
CA PHE A 450 -0.09 13.25 33.39
C PHE A 450 -1.17 14.34 33.32
N ALA A 451 -2.13 14.27 32.40
CA ALA A 451 -3.22 15.25 32.23
C ALA A 451 -4.14 15.33 33.45
N LYS A 452 -4.17 14.30 34.32
CA LYS A 452 -4.87 14.35 35.61
C LYS A 452 -4.23 15.31 36.62
N GLU A 453 -2.93 15.57 36.49
CA GLU A 453 -2.17 16.46 37.38
C GLU A 453 -1.77 17.78 36.69
N GLY A 454 -1.89 17.88 35.36
CA GLY A 454 -1.58 19.07 34.57
C GLY A 454 -0.08 19.33 34.38
N THR A 455 0.77 18.70 35.19
CA THR A 455 2.23 18.83 35.16
C THR A 455 2.93 17.48 35.25
N ILE A 456 4.13 17.38 34.67
CA ILE A 456 5.03 16.24 34.82
C ILE A 456 6.11 16.64 35.84
N ASP A 457 6.16 15.93 36.97
CA ASP A 457 7.27 16.07 37.92
C ASP A 457 8.49 15.33 37.37
N ILE A 458 9.55 16.08 37.06
CA ILE A 458 10.84 15.49 36.70
C ILE A 458 11.86 15.85 37.78
N GLU A 459 12.45 14.83 38.41
CA GLU A 459 13.58 14.97 39.30
C GLU A 459 14.87 15.13 38.47
N TRP A 460 15.46 16.32 38.51
CA TRP A 460 16.78 16.58 37.94
C TRP A 460 17.77 16.80 39.08
N GLY A 461 18.48 15.76 39.53
CA GLY A 461 19.46 15.91 40.60
C GLY A 461 18.86 16.54 41.87
N GLN A 462 19.37 17.71 42.33
CA GLN A 462 18.95 18.38 43.57
C GLN A 462 17.65 19.22 43.47
N GLY A 463 16.76 18.97 42.50
CA GLY A 463 15.46 19.65 42.45
C GLY A 463 14.44 19.02 41.51
N ALA A 464 13.16 19.05 41.91
CA ALA A 464 12.03 18.69 41.07
C ALA A 464 11.54 19.92 40.29
N SER A 465 11.30 19.76 38.98
CA SER A 465 10.66 20.77 38.14
C SER A 465 9.33 20.25 37.63
N LYS A 466 8.31 21.13 37.64
CA LYS A 466 7.01 20.87 37.02
C LYS A 466 7.05 21.31 35.57
N LEU A 467 7.00 20.36 34.64
CA LEU A 467 6.83 20.66 33.23
C LEU A 467 5.35 20.69 32.89
N GLU A 468 4.95 21.63 32.03
CA GLU A 468 3.63 21.59 31.42
C GLU A 468 3.49 20.35 30.53
N SER A 469 2.29 19.78 30.49
CA SER A 469 1.97 18.61 29.65
C SER A 469 1.80 18.96 28.15
N ILE A 470 2.60 19.91 27.66
CA ILE A 470 2.60 20.39 26.27
C ILE A 470 3.78 19.75 25.54
N ILE A 471 3.51 19.22 24.35
CA ILE A 471 4.53 18.66 23.46
C ILE A 471 4.93 19.75 22.47
N THR A 472 6.22 20.06 22.42
CA THR A 472 6.80 20.92 21.38
C THR A 472 7.52 20.06 20.35
N ASN A 473 7.35 20.40 19.07
CA ASN A 473 8.09 19.77 17.97
C ASN A 473 9.34 20.58 17.57
N GLY A 474 9.68 21.63 18.34
CA GLY A 474 10.74 22.56 18.03
C GLY A 474 10.25 23.72 17.15
N VAL A 475 11.18 24.32 16.40
CA VAL A 475 10.90 25.44 15.51
C VAL A 475 10.31 24.89 14.21
N GLU A 476 9.12 25.37 13.83
CA GLU A 476 8.56 25.07 12.52
C GLU A 476 9.35 25.79 11.43
N ILE A 477 9.84 25.03 10.46
CA ILE A 477 10.62 25.54 9.34
C ILE A 477 9.87 25.16 8.07
N GLU A 478 9.30 26.16 7.40
CA GLU A 478 8.69 25.97 6.09
C GLU A 478 9.78 25.97 5.02
N LYS A 479 10.12 24.79 4.50
CA LYS A 479 11.05 24.59 3.38
C LYS A 479 10.44 23.65 2.36
N ASP A 480 10.80 23.83 1.09
CA ASP A 480 10.45 22.88 0.04
C ASP A 480 11.21 21.54 0.23
N TRP A 481 10.91 20.55 -0.61
CA TRP A 481 11.55 19.23 -0.48
C TRP A 481 13.06 19.28 -0.70
N TYR A 482 13.52 20.09 -1.66
CA TYR A 482 14.94 20.22 -1.98
C TYR A 482 15.72 20.90 -0.87
N ASP A 483 15.26 22.06 -0.38
CA ASP A 483 15.98 22.84 0.62
C ASP A 483 16.14 22.06 1.93
N ARG A 484 15.16 21.22 2.27
CA ARG A 484 15.22 20.27 3.40
C ARG A 484 16.29 19.20 3.20
N TRP A 485 16.19 18.44 2.12
CA TRP A 485 17.17 17.42 1.78
C TRP A 485 18.59 18.00 1.69
N PHE A 486 18.74 19.12 0.99
CA PHE A 486 20.03 19.78 0.79
C PHE A 486 20.61 20.34 2.09
N THR A 487 19.77 20.81 3.02
CA THR A 487 20.22 21.20 4.36
C THR A 487 20.90 20.02 5.08
N HIS A 488 20.25 18.85 5.08
CA HIS A 488 20.80 17.65 5.71
C HIS A 488 22.08 17.18 5.02
N VAL A 489 22.12 17.16 3.69
CA VAL A 489 23.32 16.81 2.93
C VAL A 489 24.48 17.74 3.24
N ARG A 490 24.24 19.06 3.34
CA ARG A 490 25.28 20.03 3.74
C ARG A 490 25.80 19.77 5.14
N MET A 491 24.91 19.46 6.09
CA MET A 491 25.29 19.10 7.46
C MET A 491 26.12 17.82 7.49
N MET A 492 25.66 16.76 6.81
CA MET A 492 26.38 15.50 6.70
C MET A 492 27.77 15.69 6.08
N ASN A 493 27.86 16.46 5.00
CA ASN A 493 29.11 16.79 4.33
C ASN A 493 30.10 17.52 5.27
N ALA A 494 29.61 18.50 6.04
CA ALA A 494 30.45 19.23 6.99
C ALA A 494 30.94 18.33 8.13
N ILE A 495 30.05 17.54 8.72
CA ILE A 495 30.37 16.62 9.82
C ILE A 495 31.37 15.56 9.33
N ALA A 496 31.09 14.89 8.21
CA ALA A 496 31.98 13.87 7.67
C ALA A 496 33.40 14.41 7.44
N LYS A 497 33.53 15.59 6.81
CA LYS A 497 34.83 16.23 6.56
C LYS A 497 35.57 16.57 7.86
N GLU A 498 34.89 17.07 8.87
CA GLU A 498 35.49 17.34 10.19
C GLU A 498 36.11 16.09 10.82
N PHE A 499 35.48 14.93 10.62
CA PHE A 499 35.96 13.64 11.10
C PHE A 499 36.84 12.87 10.10
N ASN A 500 37.36 13.55 9.07
CA ASN A 500 38.22 12.98 8.01
C ASN A 500 37.56 11.83 7.22
N ILE A 501 36.23 11.81 7.14
CA ILE A 501 35.45 10.88 6.32
C ILE A 501 35.19 11.56 4.99
N LYS A 502 35.46 10.90 3.86
CA LYS A 502 35.17 11.44 2.52
C LYS A 502 33.70 11.17 2.15
N PRO A 503 32.83 12.20 2.09
CA PRO A 503 31.41 11.96 1.87
C PRO A 503 31.01 12.13 0.41
N PHE A 504 30.11 11.29 -0.08
CA PHE A 504 29.52 11.36 -1.42
C PHE A 504 28.01 11.13 -1.34
N PHE A 505 27.23 11.96 -2.04
CA PHE A 505 25.78 11.98 -1.95
C PHE A 505 25.18 11.80 -3.34
N PHE A 506 24.17 10.95 -3.45
CA PHE A 506 23.54 10.57 -4.70
C PHE A 506 22.02 10.63 -4.54
N ILE A 507 21.38 11.57 -5.24
CA ILE A 507 19.93 11.52 -5.39
C ILE A 507 19.55 10.41 -6.35
N GLN A 508 18.69 9.51 -5.88
CA GLN A 508 18.27 8.34 -6.64
C GLN A 508 17.33 8.68 -7.82
N PRO A 509 17.36 7.90 -8.91
CA PRO A 509 16.24 7.81 -9.84
C PRO A 509 15.04 7.10 -9.18
N TRP A 510 13.89 7.23 -9.84
CA TRP A 510 12.69 6.42 -9.55
C TRP A 510 11.97 6.11 -10.87
N LEU A 511 10.94 5.25 -10.84
CA LEU A 511 10.29 4.78 -12.06
C LEU A 511 9.84 5.93 -12.96
N GLY A 512 9.30 7.02 -12.40
CA GLY A 512 8.86 8.20 -13.16
C GLY A 512 9.96 8.96 -13.92
N THR A 513 11.24 8.68 -13.65
CA THR A 513 12.38 9.29 -14.38
C THR A 513 12.88 8.46 -15.56
N LYS A 514 12.47 7.19 -15.67
CA LYS A 514 12.89 6.31 -16.76
C LYS A 514 12.16 6.71 -18.05
N LYS A 515 12.91 7.17 -19.06
CA LYS A 515 12.36 7.60 -20.35
C LYS A 515 11.66 6.47 -21.11
N GLU A 516 12.34 5.32 -21.22
CA GLU A 516 11.80 4.15 -21.89
C GLU A 516 11.41 3.09 -20.87
N MET A 517 10.11 2.98 -20.57
CA MET A 517 9.60 1.93 -19.69
C MET A 517 9.34 0.65 -20.47
N SER A 518 9.81 -0.48 -19.93
CA SER A 518 9.38 -1.82 -20.36
C SER A 518 7.88 -2.00 -20.13
N LYS A 519 7.25 -2.97 -20.81
CA LYS A 519 5.83 -3.24 -20.62
C LYS A 519 5.46 -3.55 -19.16
N LYS A 520 6.32 -4.31 -18.46
CA LYS A 520 6.18 -4.63 -17.04
C LYS A 520 6.23 -3.38 -16.14
N GLU A 521 7.06 -2.40 -16.48
CA GLU A 521 7.17 -1.10 -15.78
C GLU A 521 5.99 -0.17 -16.09
N LYS A 522 5.52 -0.14 -17.34
CA LYS A 522 4.29 0.59 -17.70
C LYS A 522 3.09 0.06 -16.92
N ARG A 523 2.98 -1.26 -16.77
CA ARG A 523 1.98 -1.90 -15.91
C ARG A 523 2.10 -1.42 -14.46
N MET A 524 3.30 -1.37 -13.88
CA MET A 524 3.51 -0.85 -12.51
C MET A 524 3.02 0.60 -12.35
N ARG A 525 3.27 1.44 -13.36
CA ARG A 525 2.80 2.83 -13.37
C ARG A 525 1.27 2.89 -13.38
N CYS A 526 0.61 2.10 -14.22
CA CYS A 526 -0.85 2.07 -14.35
C CYS A 526 -1.58 1.60 -13.09
N VAL A 527 -0.97 0.70 -12.31
CA VAL A 527 -1.56 0.20 -11.06
C VAL A 527 -1.29 1.11 -9.85
N SER A 528 -0.42 2.10 -10.01
CA SER A 528 -0.13 3.06 -8.95
C SER A 528 -1.25 4.09 -8.85
N SER A 529 -1.70 4.40 -7.63
CA SER A 529 -2.71 5.46 -7.43
C SER A 529 -2.23 6.78 -8.04
N GLU A 530 -3.09 7.44 -8.81
CA GLU A 530 -2.75 8.68 -9.51
C GLU A 530 -2.36 9.78 -8.53
N PHE A 531 -3.07 9.88 -7.41
CA PHE A 531 -2.76 10.84 -6.35
C PHE A 531 -1.36 10.62 -5.77
N ASN A 532 -1.04 9.37 -5.40
CA ASN A 532 0.27 9.01 -4.86
C ASN A 532 1.39 9.22 -5.89
N TRP A 533 1.13 8.89 -7.16
CA TRP A 533 2.08 9.12 -8.24
C TRP A 533 2.37 10.61 -8.41
N LYS A 534 1.33 11.44 -8.48
CA LYS A 534 1.46 12.89 -8.62
C LYS A 534 2.23 13.51 -7.46
N MET A 535 1.89 13.14 -6.22
CA MET A 535 2.60 13.62 -5.04
C MET A 535 4.10 13.25 -5.07
N ARG A 536 4.43 12.01 -5.45
CA ARG A 536 5.83 11.56 -5.62
C ARG A 536 6.54 12.33 -6.73
N GLN A 537 5.86 12.54 -7.85
CA GLN A 537 6.39 13.30 -8.98
C GLN A 537 6.73 14.74 -8.55
N GLU A 538 5.82 15.44 -7.88
CA GLU A 538 6.03 16.79 -7.38
C GLU A 538 7.23 16.87 -6.42
N GLY A 539 7.32 15.94 -5.46
CA GLY A 539 8.43 15.88 -4.52
C GLY A 539 9.77 15.60 -5.20
N MET A 540 9.83 14.60 -6.10
CA MET A 540 11.05 14.25 -6.82
C MET A 540 11.48 15.34 -7.80
N ASP A 541 10.54 15.98 -8.51
CA ASP A 541 10.83 17.12 -9.38
C ASP A 541 11.38 18.31 -8.59
N SER A 542 10.85 18.57 -7.38
CA SER A 542 11.43 19.55 -6.47
C SER A 542 12.89 19.22 -6.15
N LEU A 543 13.21 17.98 -5.76
CA LEU A 543 14.60 17.55 -5.49
C LEU A 543 15.50 17.73 -6.71
N TYR A 544 15.05 17.32 -7.90
CA TYR A 544 15.82 17.44 -9.13
C TYR A 544 16.03 18.89 -9.57
N SER A 545 15.07 19.78 -9.31
CA SER A 545 15.18 21.21 -9.64
C SER A 545 16.37 21.89 -8.95
N GLY A 546 16.83 21.35 -7.82
CA GLY A 546 17.98 21.90 -7.12
C GLY A 546 19.32 21.76 -7.86
N PHE A 547 19.46 20.77 -8.75
CA PHE A 547 20.70 20.56 -9.53
C PHE A 547 20.86 21.53 -10.70
N THR A 548 19.84 22.33 -11.00
CA THR A 548 19.98 23.45 -11.94
C THR A 548 20.47 24.73 -11.26
N ARG A 549 20.60 24.74 -9.92
CA ARG A 549 21.07 25.91 -9.17
C ARG A 549 22.61 26.00 -9.23
N ASP A 550 23.12 27.16 -9.63
CA ASP A 550 24.57 27.41 -9.77
C ASP A 550 25.35 27.11 -8.49
N GLU A 551 24.77 27.39 -7.32
CA GLU A 551 25.41 27.15 -6.01
C GLU A 551 25.86 25.70 -5.81
N LEU A 552 25.07 24.72 -6.27
CA LEU A 552 25.41 23.30 -6.11
C LEU A 552 26.58 22.92 -7.03
N ASN A 553 26.50 23.35 -8.30
CA ASN A 553 27.48 23.03 -9.33
C ASN A 553 28.85 23.70 -9.09
N GLU A 554 28.87 24.88 -8.45
CA GLU A 554 30.11 25.59 -8.15
C GLU A 554 30.77 25.17 -6.82
N ARG A 555 29.98 24.75 -5.81
CA ARG A 555 30.50 24.52 -4.45
C ARG A 555 30.72 23.06 -4.06
N PHE A 556 30.02 22.12 -4.70
CA PHE A 556 30.02 20.73 -4.26
C PHE A 556 30.37 19.79 -5.41
N ASN A 557 31.53 19.13 -5.30
CA ASN A 557 32.00 18.12 -6.26
C ASN A 557 31.66 16.68 -5.85
N ASN A 558 30.90 16.52 -4.77
CA ASN A 558 30.58 15.25 -4.13
C ASN A 558 29.08 15.00 -3.96
N ILE A 559 28.24 15.79 -4.64
CA ILE A 559 26.78 15.65 -4.66
C ILE A 559 26.36 15.41 -6.11
N PHE A 560 25.72 14.29 -6.38
CA PHE A 560 25.39 13.83 -7.73
C PHE A 560 23.89 13.55 -7.89
N CYS A 561 23.40 13.72 -9.11
CA CYS A 561 22.03 13.41 -9.49
C CYS A 561 22.03 12.21 -10.45
N LEU A 562 21.40 11.11 -10.04
CA LEU A 562 21.31 9.89 -10.86
C LEU A 562 20.00 9.79 -11.64
N LYS A 563 19.23 10.88 -11.77
CA LYS A 563 17.93 10.93 -12.48
C LYS A 563 17.93 10.23 -13.83
N ASN A 564 18.98 10.47 -14.63
CA ASN A 564 19.05 10.03 -16.03
C ASN A 564 19.86 8.74 -16.23
N VAL A 565 20.24 8.06 -15.14
CA VAL A 565 21.15 6.89 -15.21
C VAL A 565 20.57 5.72 -16.02
N PHE A 566 19.24 5.68 -16.19
CA PHE A 566 18.53 4.63 -16.91
C PHE A 566 17.99 5.04 -18.29
N ASP A 567 18.33 6.23 -18.79
CA ASP A 567 17.76 6.78 -20.04
C ASP A 567 17.94 5.88 -21.27
N ASN A 568 19.00 5.07 -21.30
CA ASN A 568 19.35 4.19 -22.43
C ASN A 568 19.18 2.69 -22.11
N VAL A 569 18.35 2.35 -21.11
CA VAL A 569 18.14 0.97 -20.68
C VAL A 569 16.68 0.59 -20.95
N SER A 570 16.47 -0.38 -21.83
CA SER A 570 15.14 -0.82 -22.26
C SER A 570 14.57 -1.93 -21.37
N GLU A 571 15.45 -2.66 -20.70
CA GLU A 571 15.15 -3.76 -19.80
C GLU A 571 14.32 -3.29 -18.61
N THR A 572 13.56 -4.21 -18.03
CA THR A 572 12.87 -3.98 -16.75
C THR A 572 13.92 -3.88 -15.65
N LEU A 573 13.96 -2.74 -14.97
CA LEU A 573 14.89 -2.49 -13.87
C LEU A 573 14.19 -2.41 -12.53
N TYR A 574 12.99 -1.83 -12.51
CA TYR A 574 12.26 -1.69 -11.26
C TYR A 574 11.51 -2.98 -10.90
N VAL A 575 11.38 -3.25 -9.61
CA VAL A 575 10.46 -4.26 -9.06
C VAL A 575 9.15 -3.64 -8.60
N ASP A 576 9.19 -2.36 -8.23
CA ASP A 576 8.02 -1.51 -7.98
C ASP A 576 8.26 -0.10 -8.54
N TYR A 577 7.83 0.98 -7.90
CA TYR A 577 8.07 2.34 -8.42
C TYR A 577 9.41 2.97 -7.97
N MET A 578 10.18 2.33 -7.08
CA MET A 578 11.44 2.87 -6.55
C MET A 578 12.56 1.84 -6.37
N HIS A 579 12.22 0.58 -6.10
CA HIS A 579 13.19 -0.48 -5.85
C HIS A 579 13.61 -1.12 -7.15
N LEU A 580 14.91 -1.40 -7.25
CA LEU A 580 15.54 -1.96 -8.43
C LEU A 580 15.79 -3.44 -8.24
N ASN A 581 15.71 -4.21 -9.32
CA ASN A 581 16.23 -5.57 -9.39
C ASN A 581 17.77 -5.58 -9.41
N GLU A 582 18.38 -6.76 -9.49
CA GLU A 582 19.84 -6.88 -9.48
C GLU A 582 20.53 -6.11 -10.62
N LEU A 583 19.93 -6.11 -11.83
CA LEU A 583 20.48 -5.38 -12.98
C LEU A 583 20.49 -3.87 -12.72
N GLY A 584 19.39 -3.32 -12.20
CA GLY A 584 19.31 -1.91 -11.82
C GLY A 584 20.32 -1.55 -10.72
N ASN A 585 20.43 -2.38 -9.67
CA ASN A 585 21.43 -2.20 -8.62
C ASN A 585 22.87 -2.24 -9.16
N LYS A 586 23.16 -3.10 -10.14
CA LYS A 586 24.46 -3.17 -10.81
C LYS A 586 24.78 -1.90 -11.58
N ILE A 587 23.80 -1.32 -12.28
CA ILE A 587 23.98 -0.04 -12.99
C ILE A 587 24.28 1.08 -11.98
N ILE A 588 23.52 1.16 -10.88
CA ILE A 588 23.76 2.15 -9.82
C ILE A 588 25.16 2.00 -9.21
N ALA A 589 25.58 0.78 -8.85
CA ALA A 589 26.90 0.53 -8.28
C ALA A 589 28.02 0.97 -9.23
N LYS A 590 27.90 0.69 -10.53
CA LYS A 590 28.86 1.13 -11.55
C LYS A 590 28.92 2.64 -11.69
N GLU A 591 27.76 3.30 -11.66
CA GLU A 591 27.67 4.76 -11.78
C GLU A 591 28.26 5.47 -10.56
N ILE A 592 28.01 4.95 -9.35
CA ILE A 592 28.65 5.44 -8.12
C ILE A 592 30.18 5.31 -8.22
N LEU A 593 30.69 4.16 -8.65
CA LEU A 593 32.13 3.96 -8.86
C LEU A 593 32.72 4.85 -9.95
N ARG A 594 31.92 5.25 -10.96
CA ARG A 594 32.34 6.22 -11.99
C ARG A 594 32.50 7.62 -11.40
N CYS A 595 31.63 8.01 -10.47
CA CYS A 595 31.70 9.29 -9.77
C CYS A 595 32.81 9.34 -8.70
N ILE A 596 33.25 8.19 -8.19
CA ILE A 596 34.27 8.09 -7.14
C ILE A 596 35.42 7.18 -7.59
N PRO A 597 36.21 7.59 -8.60
CA PRO A 597 37.27 6.76 -9.15
C PRO A 597 38.37 6.40 -8.14
N GLU A 598 38.56 7.21 -7.08
CA GLU A 598 39.58 7.02 -6.05
C GLU A 598 39.29 5.91 -5.02
N ILE A 599 38.17 5.20 -5.16
CA ILE A 599 37.86 4.01 -4.36
C ILE A 599 38.44 2.72 -5.00
N LYS A 600 38.71 2.74 -6.32
CA LYS A 600 39.40 1.67 -7.03
C LYS A 600 40.91 1.82 -6.92
#